data_AF-A0A2V6LFP9-F1
#
_entry.id   AF-A0A2V6LFP9-F1
#
_cell.length_a   1.000
_cell.length_b   1.000
_cell.length_c   1.000
_cell.angle_alpha   90.00
_cell.angle_beta   90.00
_cell.angle_gamma   90.00
#
_symmetry.space_group_name_H-M   'P 1'
#
loop_
_entity.id
_entity.type
_entity.pdbx_description
1 polymer ?
#
loop_
_entity_poly.entity_id
_entity_poly.type
_entity_poly.pdbx_seq_one_letter_code
_entity_poly.pdbx_strand_id
1 'polypeptide(L)'
;MGQLASRQSFRPGKDLLWPICYWATVAFIFAWAVWQRFKLPLDPIADPDTWGYLSPALRKLTGAEFGHSQGRNFLYPGFLYLVLRGFGDFRAIGVVQHLLGLAAGGLFLLTWRRLRVFVPDSLVNPSLHDAFGLAGTAIYLLASDTNRTETQLRPEGVCAFLISINLYFAVQ
;
A
#
# COMPACT_ATOMS: atom_id res chain seq x y z
N MET A 1 5.99 45.31 36.65
CA MET A 1 4.58 44.89 36.46
C MET A 1 4.41 44.53 35.00
N GLY A 2 4.46 43.25 34.65
CA GLY A 2 4.34 42.83 33.25
C GLY A 2 3.94 41.37 33.16
N GLN A 3 2.70 41.13 32.74
CA GLN A 3 2.30 39.95 31.97
C GLN A 3 0.89 40.17 31.45
N LEU A 4 0.80 40.69 30.23
CA LEU A 4 -0.41 40.61 29.42
C LEU A 4 -0.51 39.15 28.96
N ALA A 5 -1.32 38.37 29.66
CA ALA A 5 -1.74 37.05 29.24
C ALA A 5 -2.40 37.17 27.85
N SER A 6 -1.70 36.73 26.81
CA SER A 6 -2.28 36.67 25.47
C SER A 6 -3.32 35.56 25.46
N ARG A 7 -4.56 35.97 25.23
CA ARG A 7 -5.73 35.09 25.14
C ARG A 7 -5.51 34.13 23.97
N GLN A 8 -5.21 32.86 24.25
CA GLN A 8 -5.43 31.80 23.28
C GLN A 8 -6.93 31.68 23.04
N SER A 9 -7.40 32.24 21.93
CA SER A 9 -8.75 31.97 21.45
C SER A 9 -8.78 30.54 20.92
N PHE A 10 -9.09 29.57 21.78
CA PHE A 10 -9.55 28.27 21.34
C PHE A 10 -10.79 28.50 20.46
N ARG A 11 -10.71 28.18 19.17
CA ARG A 11 -11.84 28.25 18.22
C ARG A 11 -12.39 26.82 18.04
N PRO A 12 -13.23 26.33 18.97
CA PRO A 12 -13.61 24.91 19.07
C PRO A 12 -14.26 24.33 17.80
N GLY A 13 -14.84 25.17 16.94
CA GLY A 13 -15.58 24.72 15.77
C GLY A 13 -14.72 24.33 14.56
N LYS A 14 -13.53 24.90 14.36
CA LYS A 14 -12.69 24.58 13.18
C LYS A 14 -11.70 23.46 13.45
N ASP A 15 -11.23 23.35 14.68
CA ASP A 15 -10.18 22.40 15.08
C ASP A 15 -10.72 20.96 15.17
N LEU A 16 -12.03 20.77 15.39
CA LEU A 16 -12.67 19.44 15.46
C LEU A 16 -13.18 18.95 14.09
N LEU A 17 -13.62 19.85 13.22
CA LEU A 17 -14.18 19.48 11.91
C LEU A 17 -13.10 18.92 10.98
N TRP A 18 -11.89 19.49 10.97
CA TRP A 18 -10.82 19.03 10.09
C TRP A 18 -10.41 17.57 10.33
N PRO A 19 -10.11 17.12 11.57
CA PRO A 19 -9.83 15.72 11.85
C PRO A 19 -10.96 14.77 11.42
N ILE A 20 -12.22 15.15 11.67
CA ILE A 20 -13.38 14.33 11.28
C ILE A 20 -13.46 14.21 9.76
N CYS A 21 -13.40 15.33 9.04
CA CYS A 21 -13.41 15.34 7.58
C CYS A 21 -12.23 14.56 6.99
N TYR A 22 -11.03 14.69 7.58
CA TYR A 22 -9.83 13.97 7.18
C TYR A 22 -10.04 12.45 7.30
N TRP A 23 -10.42 11.95 8.48
CA TRP A 23 -10.59 10.52 8.70
C TRP A 23 -11.78 9.94 7.94
N ALA A 24 -12.87 10.70 7.77
CA ALA A 24 -13.97 10.32 6.90
C ALA A 24 -13.51 10.15 5.44
N THR A 25 -12.65 11.07 4.97
CA THR A 25 -12.07 10.99 3.61
C THR A 25 -11.14 9.79 3.47
N VAL A 26 -10.29 9.51 4.47
CA VAL A 26 -9.47 8.30 4.50
C VAL A 26 -10.35 7.06 4.40
N ALA A 27 -11.35 6.93 5.27
CA ALA A 27 -12.25 5.78 5.29
C ALA A 27 -12.95 5.60 3.94
N PHE A 28 -13.42 6.69 3.33
CA PHE A 28 -14.05 6.66 2.02
C PHE A 28 -13.09 6.19 0.91
N ILE A 29 -11.86 6.75 0.85
CA ILE A 29 -10.86 6.35 -0.14
C ILE A 29 -10.55 4.86 -0.02
N PHE A 30 -10.30 4.37 1.20
CA PHE A 30 -9.95 2.97 1.42
C PHE A 30 -11.13 2.04 1.13
N ALA A 31 -12.34 2.39 1.56
CA ALA A 31 -13.54 1.60 1.25
C ALA A 31 -13.77 1.50 -0.26
N TRP A 32 -13.59 2.61 -0.98
CA TRP A 32 -13.70 2.63 -2.44
C TRP A 32 -12.60 1.81 -3.11
N ALA A 33 -11.35 1.91 -2.62
CA ALA A 33 -10.21 1.15 -3.12
C ALA A 33 -10.37 -0.37 -2.91
N VAL A 34 -10.92 -0.78 -1.75
CA VAL A 34 -11.31 -2.17 -1.46
C VAL A 34 -12.36 -2.63 -2.46
N TRP A 35 -13.44 -1.85 -2.62
CA TRP A 35 -14.50 -2.18 -3.57
C TRP A 35 -13.98 -2.37 -4.99
N GLN A 36 -13.10 -1.49 -5.48
CA GLN A 36 -12.51 -1.61 -6.82
C GLN A 36 -11.72 -2.91 -7.01
N ARG A 37 -10.95 -3.32 -5.99
CA ARG A 37 -10.13 -4.54 -6.04
C ARG A 37 -10.98 -5.80 -6.01
N PHE A 38 -11.93 -5.90 -5.09
CA PHE A 38 -12.75 -7.10 -4.93
C PHE A 38 -13.91 -7.20 -5.94
N LYS A 39 -14.16 -6.16 -6.73
CA LYS A 39 -15.04 -6.23 -7.91
C LYS A 39 -14.36 -6.93 -9.10
N LEU A 40 -13.03 -6.96 -9.15
CA LEU A 40 -12.28 -7.61 -10.22
C LEU A 40 -12.25 -9.14 -10.02
N PRO A 41 -12.05 -9.93 -11.10
CA PRO A 41 -11.80 -11.35 -10.98
C PRO A 41 -10.60 -11.61 -10.06
N LEU A 42 -10.79 -12.46 -9.05
CA LEU A 42 -9.74 -12.86 -8.11
C LEU A 42 -8.81 -13.93 -8.69
N ASP A 43 -9.21 -14.54 -9.81
CA ASP A 43 -8.36 -15.46 -10.55
C ASP A 43 -7.19 -14.67 -11.17
N PRO A 44 -5.94 -14.95 -10.77
CA PRO A 44 -4.82 -14.15 -11.22
C PRO A 44 -4.59 -14.33 -12.73
N ILE A 45 -4.33 -13.22 -13.40
CA ILE A 45 -4.09 -13.19 -14.85
C ILE A 45 -2.66 -13.69 -15.10
N ALA A 46 -2.56 -14.80 -15.84
CA ALA A 46 -1.31 -15.32 -16.34
C ALA A 46 -0.96 -14.71 -17.71
N ASP A 47 0.32 -14.50 -17.92
CA ASP A 47 0.92 -14.02 -19.17
C ASP A 47 2.11 -14.92 -19.55
N PRO A 48 2.79 -14.68 -20.70
CA PRO A 48 3.91 -15.52 -21.14
C PRO A 48 5.08 -15.58 -20.13
N ASP A 49 5.27 -14.53 -19.32
CA ASP A 49 6.35 -14.44 -18.32
C ASP A 49 6.01 -15.14 -17.00
N THR A 50 4.72 -15.37 -16.73
CA THR A 50 4.20 -15.91 -15.48
C THR A 50 4.82 -17.25 -15.11
N TRP A 51 5.08 -18.11 -16.10
CA TRP A 51 5.66 -19.43 -15.84
C TRP A 51 7.05 -19.36 -15.19
N GLY A 52 7.83 -18.33 -15.52
CA GLY A 52 9.13 -18.08 -14.91
C GLY A 52 9.04 -17.79 -13.41
N TYR A 53 7.90 -17.29 -12.94
CA TYR A 53 7.65 -17.02 -11.52
C TYR A 53 6.90 -18.15 -10.81
N LEU A 54 5.97 -18.79 -11.50
CA LEU A 54 5.11 -19.81 -10.93
C LEU A 54 5.78 -21.19 -10.85
N SER A 55 6.57 -21.57 -11.85
CA SER A 55 7.17 -22.90 -11.90
C SER A 55 8.12 -23.22 -10.73
N PRO A 56 8.95 -22.30 -10.20
CA PRO A 56 9.76 -22.58 -9.01
C PRO A 56 8.91 -22.87 -7.78
N ALA A 57 7.81 -22.12 -7.60
CA ALA A 57 6.88 -22.29 -6.48
C ALA A 57 6.20 -23.66 -6.53
N LEU A 58 5.66 -24.04 -7.71
CA LEU A 58 5.00 -25.33 -7.90
C LEU A 58 5.96 -26.50 -7.71
N ARG A 59 7.18 -26.43 -8.26
CA ARG A 59 8.21 -27.46 -8.05
C ARG A 59 8.46 -27.69 -6.56
N LYS A 60 8.61 -26.62 -5.78
CA LYS A 60 8.82 -26.72 -4.35
C LYS A 60 7.61 -27.28 -3.59
N LEU A 61 6.38 -27.00 -4.04
CA LEU A 61 5.17 -27.62 -3.49
C LEU A 61 5.12 -29.12 -3.76
N THR A 62 5.58 -29.57 -4.93
CA THR A 62 5.64 -31.00 -5.31
C THR A 62 6.83 -31.75 -4.72
N GLY A 63 7.60 -31.14 -3.82
CA GLY A 63 8.74 -31.77 -3.15
C GLY A 63 10.08 -31.69 -3.91
N ALA A 64 10.10 -31.08 -5.10
CA ALA A 64 11.34 -30.83 -5.82
C ALA A 64 12.08 -29.60 -5.26
N GLU A 65 13.34 -29.44 -5.66
CA GLU A 65 14.12 -28.26 -5.31
C GLU A 65 13.56 -26.98 -5.96
N PHE A 66 13.81 -25.85 -5.30
CA PHE A 66 13.41 -24.54 -5.79
C PHE A 66 14.33 -24.13 -6.95
N GLY A 67 13.83 -24.24 -8.18
CA GLY A 67 14.61 -23.95 -9.37
C GLY A 67 14.74 -22.46 -9.64
N HIS A 68 15.96 -21.91 -9.63
CA HIS A 68 16.22 -20.56 -10.14
C HIS A 68 16.08 -20.56 -11.66
N SER A 69 14.87 -20.25 -12.14
CA SER A 69 14.57 -20.23 -13.56
C SER A 69 14.93 -18.84 -14.13
N GLN A 70 15.70 -18.81 -15.23
CA GLN A 70 15.95 -17.59 -16.02
C GLN A 70 16.65 -16.42 -15.28
N GLY A 71 17.47 -16.69 -14.25
CA GLY A 71 18.20 -15.65 -13.52
C GLY A 71 17.31 -14.66 -12.73
N ARG A 72 16.03 -14.99 -12.55
CA ARG A 72 15.07 -14.14 -11.82
C ARG A 72 15.25 -14.29 -10.30
N ASN A 73 15.00 -13.20 -9.57
CA ASN A 73 15.11 -13.17 -8.10
C ASN A 73 14.10 -14.16 -7.46
N PHE A 74 14.53 -14.83 -6.39
CA PHE A 74 13.73 -15.81 -5.64
C PHE A 74 12.54 -15.19 -4.89
N LEU A 75 12.52 -13.88 -4.68
CA LEU A 75 11.58 -13.21 -3.77
C LEU A 75 10.11 -13.41 -4.19
N TYR A 76 9.77 -13.14 -5.46
CA TYR A 76 8.39 -13.29 -5.92
C TYR A 76 7.96 -14.76 -6.05
N PRO A 77 8.77 -15.68 -6.62
CA PRO A 77 8.45 -17.11 -6.59
C PRO A 77 8.34 -17.67 -5.16
N GLY A 78 9.12 -17.16 -4.21
CA GLY A 78 9.02 -17.50 -2.79
C GLY A 78 7.72 -17.00 -2.16
N PHE A 79 7.31 -15.78 -2.49
CA PHE A 79 5.99 -15.25 -2.12
C PHE A 79 4.86 -16.15 -2.65
N LEU A 80 4.88 -16.51 -3.93
CA LEU A 80 3.88 -17.41 -4.53
C LEU A 80 3.83 -18.76 -3.82
N TYR A 81 5.00 -19.32 -3.51
CA TYR A 81 5.12 -20.55 -2.75
C TYR A 81 4.46 -20.46 -1.36
N LEU A 82 4.72 -19.39 -0.61
CA LEU A 82 4.15 -19.22 0.73
C LEU A 82 2.63 -19.10 0.69
N VAL A 83 2.10 -18.32 -0.26
CA VAL A 83 0.65 -18.17 -0.44
C VAL A 83 0.00 -19.50 -0.84
N LEU A 84 0.53 -20.17 -1.86
CA LEU A 84 -0.02 -21.45 -2.32
C LEU A 84 0.13 -22.55 -1.27
N ARG A 85 1.22 -22.59 -0.51
CA ARG A 85 1.41 -23.56 0.59
C ARG A 85 0.43 -23.31 1.73
N GLY A 86 0.14 -22.04 2.04
CA GLY A 86 -0.75 -21.66 3.14
C GLY A 86 -2.23 -21.86 2.82
N PHE A 87 -2.65 -21.51 1.60
CA PHE A 87 -4.07 -21.46 1.22
C PHE A 87 -4.50 -22.58 0.27
N GLY A 88 -3.59 -23.17 -0.51
CA GLY A 88 -3.90 -24.22 -1.49
C GLY A 88 -4.71 -23.76 -2.71
N ASP A 89 -4.95 -22.44 -2.85
CA ASP A 89 -5.77 -21.86 -3.92
C ASP A 89 -5.01 -20.73 -4.63
N PHE A 90 -5.08 -20.71 -5.96
CA PHE A 90 -4.52 -19.65 -6.80
C PHE A 90 -5.20 -18.30 -6.59
N ARG A 91 -6.49 -18.28 -6.26
CA ARG A 91 -7.25 -17.07 -5.95
C ARG A 91 -6.68 -16.32 -4.75
N ALA A 92 -6.07 -17.06 -3.81
CA ALA A 92 -5.42 -16.46 -2.67
C ALA A 92 -4.27 -15.53 -3.09
N ILE A 93 -3.64 -15.75 -4.24
CA ILE A 93 -2.59 -14.87 -4.76
C ILE A 93 -3.17 -13.50 -5.08
N GLY A 94 -4.27 -13.43 -5.83
CA GLY A 94 -4.95 -12.16 -6.15
C GLY A 94 -5.42 -11.44 -4.89
N VAL A 95 -6.05 -12.17 -3.96
CA VAL A 95 -6.49 -11.60 -2.67
C VAL A 95 -5.31 -11.01 -1.88
N VAL A 96 -4.22 -11.76 -1.72
CA VAL A 96 -3.05 -11.30 -0.97
C VAL A 96 -2.40 -10.11 -1.67
N GLN A 97 -2.27 -10.11 -3.00
CA GLN A 97 -1.73 -8.98 -3.75
C GLN A 97 -2.58 -7.71 -3.56
N HIS A 98 -3.91 -7.82 -3.60
CA HIS A 98 -4.80 -6.70 -3.30
C HIS A 98 -4.66 -6.17 -1.87
N LEU A 99 -4.55 -7.06 -0.88
CA LEU A 99 -4.33 -6.66 0.51
C LEU A 99 -2.98 -5.95 0.70
N LEU A 100 -1.93 -6.43 0.03
CA LEU A 100 -0.62 -5.79 0.04
C LEU A 100 -0.64 -4.42 -0.64
N GLY A 101 -1.35 -4.26 -1.76
CA GLY A 101 -1.56 -2.97 -2.41
C GLY A 101 -2.29 -1.96 -1.52
N LEU A 102 -3.36 -2.40 -0.84
CA LEU A 102 -4.07 -1.57 0.15
C LEU A 102 -3.14 -1.18 1.32
N ALA A 103 -2.36 -2.14 1.83
CA ALA A 103 -1.39 -1.89 2.90
C ALA A 103 -0.30 -0.91 2.45
N ALA A 104 0.14 -0.97 1.19
CA ALA A 104 1.09 -0.02 0.61
C ALA A 104 0.54 1.41 0.64
N GLY A 105 -0.73 1.61 0.25
CA GLY A 105 -1.38 2.93 0.34
C GLY A 105 -1.48 3.44 1.79
N GLY A 106 -1.75 2.56 2.75
CA GLY A 106 -1.74 2.89 4.18
C GLY A 106 -0.37 3.32 4.67
N LEU A 107 0.66 2.53 4.35
CA LEU A 107 2.05 2.83 4.70
C LEU A 107 2.54 4.10 4.03
N PHE A 108 2.16 4.36 2.78
CA PHE A 108 2.46 5.62 2.09
C PHE A 108 1.90 6.80 2.88
N LEU A 109 0.62 6.76 3.27
CA LEU A 109 0.00 7.85 4.04
C LEU A 109 0.66 8.04 5.42
N LEU A 110 0.99 6.94 6.11
CA LEU A 110 1.71 7.00 7.40
C LEU A 110 3.10 7.60 7.24
N THR A 111 3.85 7.16 6.23
CA THR A 111 5.19 7.68 5.91
C THR A 111 5.10 9.17 5.59
N TRP A 112 4.14 9.57 4.76
CA TRP A 112 3.90 10.97 4.43
C TRP A 112 3.67 11.82 5.69
N ARG A 113 2.80 11.38 6.60
CA ARG A 113 2.54 12.09 7.87
C ARG A 113 3.81 12.25 8.72
N ARG A 114 4.74 11.28 8.67
CA ARG A 114 6.02 11.33 9.38
C ARG A 114 7.04 12.26 8.75
N LEU A 115 6.96 12.55 7.44
CA LEU A 115 7.93 13.42 6.76
C LEU A 115 8.04 14.82 7.40
N ARG A 116 7.00 15.30 8.10
CA ARG A 116 7.07 16.55 8.85
C ARG A 116 8.12 16.57 9.95
N VAL A 117 8.52 15.41 10.49
CA VAL A 117 9.60 15.34 11.49
C VAL A 117 10.92 15.87 10.90
N PHE A 118 11.16 15.69 9.60
CA PHE A 118 12.37 16.18 8.92
C PHE A 118 12.32 17.66 8.55
N VAL A 119 11.17 18.32 8.65
CA VAL A 119 11.01 19.75 8.34
C VAL A 119 10.28 20.45 9.50
N PRO A 120 10.95 20.64 10.66
CA PRO A 120 10.32 21.19 11.86
C PRO A 120 9.74 22.60 11.64
N ASP A 121 10.42 23.41 10.83
CA ASP A 121 10.03 24.78 10.50
C ASP A 121 9.39 24.88 9.10
N SER A 122 8.53 23.93 8.76
CA SER A 122 7.86 23.94 7.46
C SER A 122 6.94 25.16 7.33
N LEU A 123 7.15 25.95 6.28
CA LEU A 123 6.26 27.05 5.88
C LEU A 123 4.90 26.54 5.35
N VAL A 124 4.77 25.22 5.12
CA VAL A 124 3.55 24.62 4.58
C VAL A 124 2.54 24.40 5.71
N ASN A 125 1.32 24.90 5.50
CA ASN A 125 0.22 24.70 6.42
C ASN A 125 0.00 23.19 6.70
N PRO A 126 -0.12 22.75 7.97
CA PRO A 126 -0.44 21.37 8.36
C PRO A 126 -1.56 20.71 7.55
N SER A 127 -2.63 21.46 7.27
CA SER A 127 -3.80 20.96 6.55
C SER A 127 -3.49 20.71 5.07
N LEU A 128 -2.65 21.55 4.45
CA LEU A 128 -2.21 21.36 3.07
C LEU A 128 -1.29 20.15 2.96
N HIS A 129 -0.36 19.99 3.90
CA HIS A 129 0.47 18.80 3.98
C HIS A 129 -0.38 17.52 4.05
N ASP A 130 -1.37 17.49 4.94
CA ASP A 130 -2.26 16.34 5.11
C ASP A 130 -3.13 16.10 3.86
N ALA A 131 -3.59 17.17 3.20
CA ALA A 131 -4.34 17.09 1.94
C ALA A 131 -3.48 16.51 0.79
N PHE A 132 -2.20 16.89 0.67
CA PHE A 132 -1.29 16.30 -0.32
C PHE A 132 -1.06 14.81 -0.09
N GLY A 133 -0.92 14.40 1.18
CA GLY A 133 -0.81 12.99 1.53
C GLY A 133 -2.05 12.20 1.13
N LEU A 134 -3.24 12.74 1.40
CA LEU A 134 -4.51 12.14 0.97
C LEU A 134 -4.63 12.07 -0.55
N ALA A 135 -4.28 13.16 -1.25
CA ALA A 135 -4.34 13.20 -2.70
C ALA A 135 -3.40 12.15 -3.32
N GLY A 136 -2.16 12.06 -2.86
CA GLY A 136 -1.21 11.03 -3.32
C GLY A 136 -1.70 9.61 -3.03
N THR A 137 -2.25 9.38 -1.83
CA THR A 137 -2.82 8.08 -1.45
C THR A 137 -4.02 7.72 -2.32
N ALA A 138 -4.90 8.68 -2.60
CA ALA A 138 -6.06 8.47 -3.48
C ALA A 138 -5.63 8.17 -4.91
N ILE A 139 -4.67 8.93 -5.45
CA ILE A 139 -4.12 8.70 -6.79
C ILE A 139 -3.57 7.28 -6.89
N TYR A 140 -2.76 6.86 -5.92
CA TYR A 140 -2.20 5.51 -5.90
C TYR A 140 -3.29 4.42 -5.78
N LEU A 141 -4.17 4.53 -4.78
CA LEU A 141 -5.15 3.48 -4.47
C LEU A 141 -6.24 3.33 -5.54
N LEU A 142 -6.56 4.41 -6.25
CA LEU A 142 -7.63 4.46 -7.24
C LEU A 142 -7.12 4.40 -8.69
N ALA A 143 -5.80 4.33 -8.88
CA ALA A 143 -5.20 4.15 -10.20
C ALA A 143 -5.59 2.78 -10.78
N SER A 144 -6.19 2.80 -11.97
CA SER A 144 -6.60 1.59 -12.68
C SER A 144 -5.42 0.67 -13.03
N ASP A 145 -4.28 1.24 -13.40
CA ASP A 145 -3.07 0.47 -13.70
C ASP A 145 -2.54 -0.26 -12.47
N THR A 146 -2.55 0.39 -11.29
CA THR A 146 -2.16 -0.24 -10.03
C THR A 146 -3.07 -1.43 -9.73
N ASN A 147 -4.40 -1.22 -9.77
CA ASN A 147 -5.37 -2.30 -9.56
C ASN A 147 -5.18 -3.45 -10.57
N ARG A 148 -4.87 -3.14 -11.83
CA ARG A 148 -4.61 -4.15 -12.87
C ARG A 148 -3.33 -4.94 -12.58
N THR A 149 -2.24 -4.27 -12.21
CA THR A 149 -0.98 -4.97 -11.87
C THR A 149 -1.13 -5.93 -10.69
N GLU A 150 -1.97 -5.60 -9.70
CA GLU A 150 -2.27 -6.47 -8.56
C GLU A 150 -3.05 -7.74 -8.96
N THR A 151 -3.71 -7.76 -10.13
CA THR A 151 -4.37 -8.97 -10.64
C THR A 151 -3.43 -9.88 -11.44
N GLN A 152 -2.23 -9.40 -11.79
CA GLN A 152 -1.27 -10.15 -12.61
C GLN A 152 -0.35 -11.00 -11.74
N LEU A 153 0.08 -12.16 -12.26
CA LEU A 153 1.11 -13.00 -11.64
C LEU A 153 2.52 -12.43 -11.88
N ARG A 154 2.72 -11.21 -11.37
CA ARG A 154 3.89 -10.38 -11.59
C ARG A 154 4.44 -9.80 -10.28
N PRO A 155 5.77 -9.69 -10.12
CA PRO A 155 6.37 -9.08 -8.93
C PRO A 155 5.88 -7.64 -8.68
N GLU A 156 5.52 -6.93 -9.75
CA GLU A 156 4.96 -5.57 -9.73
C GLU A 156 3.75 -5.47 -8.79
N GLY A 157 2.94 -6.53 -8.66
CA GLY A 157 1.77 -6.58 -7.78
C GLY A 157 2.10 -6.50 -6.28
N VAL A 158 3.35 -6.78 -5.88
CA VAL A 158 3.80 -6.67 -4.47
C VAL A 158 4.89 -5.61 -4.27
N CYS A 159 5.49 -5.08 -5.35
CA CYS A 159 6.58 -4.11 -5.30
C CYS A 159 6.21 -2.85 -4.51
N ALA A 160 5.01 -2.29 -4.72
CA ALA A 160 4.59 -1.06 -4.05
C ALA A 160 4.58 -1.22 -2.52
N PHE A 161 4.17 -2.39 -2.02
CA PHE A 161 4.19 -2.70 -0.59
C PHE A 161 5.62 -2.77 -0.06
N LEU A 162 6.51 -3.49 -0.74
CA LEU A 162 7.91 -3.62 -0.35
C LEU A 162 8.61 -2.26 -0.32
N ILE A 163 8.39 -1.42 -1.33
CA ILE A 163 8.93 -0.05 -1.38
C ILE A 163 8.37 0.77 -0.22
N SER A 164 7.05 0.72 0.02
CA SER A 164 6.40 1.50 1.08
C SER A 164 6.91 1.12 2.48
N ILE A 165 7.15 -0.17 2.74
CA ILE A 165 7.78 -0.64 3.98
C ILE A 165 9.21 -0.08 4.12
N ASN A 166 10.02 -0.18 3.06
CA ASN A 166 11.41 0.30 3.10
C ASN A 166 11.45 1.81 3.39
N LEU A 167 10.60 2.60 2.72
CA LEU A 167 10.51 4.04 2.95
C LEU A 167 10.02 4.36 4.37
N TYR A 168 9.04 3.63 4.87
CA TYR A 168 8.53 3.82 6.23
C TYR A 168 9.62 3.60 7.29
N PHE A 169 10.47 2.58 7.11
CA PHE A 169 11.60 2.34 8.01
C PHE A 169 12.76 3.33 7.82
N ALA A 170 13.00 3.80 6.59
CA ALA A 170 14.03 4.82 6.32
C ALA A 170 13.69 6.20 6.91
N VAL A 171 12.40 6.46 7.16
CA VAL A 171 11.85 7.71 7.73
C VAL A 171 11.73 7.64 9.27
N GLN A 172 12.15 6.54 9.91
CA GLN A 172 12.27 6.44 11.38
C GLN A 172 13.51 7.14 11.89
#